data_AF-A0A3S7UWP6-F1
#
_entry.id   AF-A0A3S7UWP6-F1
#
_cell.length_a   1.000
_cell.length_b   1.000
_cell.length_c   1.000
_cell.angle_alpha   90.00
_cell.angle_beta   90.00
_cell.angle_gamma   90.00
#
_symmetry.space_group_name_H-M   'P 1'
#
loop_
_entity.id
_entity.type
_entity.pdbx_description
1 polymer ?
#
loop_
_entity_poly.entity_id
_entity_poly.type
_entity_poly.pdbx_seq_one_letter_code
_entity_poly.pdbx_strand_id
1 'polypeptide(L)'
;MKPEIVINLLTPLALDDCRWGDRILQALVAEMPALTPAKYGNHTPLSHDYDVDMPLQRETWRWPFTWKSRSPLSEGTIWPQLLDRPGHATVVLRTLQSHKLDCAQLSRVLQVWAAMLRPDIAFIDFETEAELARRQAQGRALPQSQSWTPHQLRRALPDLAWTTIFGPPYVALIGRERLLSAPVHRVIEDAGLIHLQLSPDILDLERDPQTLSTIREGAIDHLGRQFFLGPDMARFCAPTFDFGARGQLPPRADPEAICAALIRDLSEDVTAALAGAAGMHLPQIRTVDHDDRAERVVFVLEPVPADPQVALLEVERRLHNRALGCSAFAIARAETDSAGRPTVTIHARHESGHAAAVALPLPFTGLAEAVTIAPRPFLLLDRPPS
;
A
#
# COMPACT_ATOMS: atom_id res chain seq x y z
N MET A 1 32.48 -1.75 9.76
CA MET A 1 31.13 -1.48 9.17
C MET A 1 30.63 -0.15 9.72
N LYS A 2 29.90 0.69 8.96
CA LYS A 2 29.31 1.91 9.54
C LYS A 2 28.07 1.51 10.36
N PRO A 3 27.91 1.98 11.61
CA PRO A 3 26.72 1.68 12.39
C PRO A 3 25.47 2.19 11.70
N GLU A 4 24.41 1.37 11.66
CA GLU A 4 23.15 1.68 10.98
C GLU A 4 21.97 1.36 11.88
N ILE A 5 21.03 2.29 12.01
CA ILE A 5 19.72 1.98 12.59
C ILE A 5 18.81 1.47 11.48
N VAL A 6 18.12 0.37 11.75
CA VAL A 6 17.18 -0.27 10.84
C VAL A 6 15.81 -0.31 11.49
N ILE A 7 14.80 0.22 10.81
CA ILE A 7 13.39 -0.08 11.06
C ILE A 7 12.93 -1.07 10.01
N ASN A 8 12.25 -2.12 10.42
CA ASN A 8 11.70 -3.11 9.52
C ASN A 8 10.31 -3.53 10.00
N LEU A 9 9.37 -3.62 9.07
CA LEU A 9 7.99 -3.98 9.34
C LEU A 9 7.51 -4.97 8.28
N LEU A 10 6.92 -6.08 8.72
CA LEU A 10 6.26 -7.08 7.86
C LEU A 10 4.77 -7.10 8.16
N THR A 11 3.96 -6.79 7.15
CA THR A 11 2.50 -6.70 7.26
C THR A 11 1.81 -7.68 6.31
N PRO A 12 0.68 -8.31 6.72
CA PRO A 12 -0.14 -9.11 5.82
C PRO A 12 -0.88 -8.26 4.78
N LEU A 13 -0.85 -6.93 4.87
CA LEU A 13 -1.41 -6.03 3.87
C LEU A 13 -0.59 -6.07 2.57
N ALA A 14 -1.26 -6.04 1.42
CA ALA A 14 -0.58 -6.12 0.12
C ALA A 14 0.22 -4.86 -0.24
N LEU A 15 -0.18 -3.69 0.25
CA LEU A 15 0.37 -2.37 -0.11
C LEU A 15 0.41 -2.12 -1.64
N ASP A 16 -0.62 -2.60 -2.34
CA ASP A 16 -0.79 -2.56 -3.80
C ASP A 16 -1.30 -1.20 -4.33
N ASP A 17 -1.58 -0.26 -3.45
CA ASP A 17 -2.10 1.08 -3.74
C ASP A 17 -1.09 2.16 -3.32
N CYS A 18 -0.81 3.12 -4.20
CA CYS A 18 0.16 4.19 -3.96
C CYS A 18 -0.19 5.08 -2.77
N ARG A 19 -1.48 5.14 -2.38
CA ARG A 19 -1.95 5.84 -1.18
C ARG A 19 -1.33 5.26 0.10
N TRP A 20 -0.87 4.01 0.09
CA TRP A 20 -0.08 3.47 1.21
C TRP A 20 1.28 4.15 1.32
N GLY A 21 1.95 4.40 0.20
CA GLY A 21 3.20 5.16 0.14
C GLY A 21 3.04 6.55 0.71
N ASP A 22 2.00 7.27 0.29
CA ASP A 22 1.68 8.61 0.79
C ASP A 22 1.55 8.60 2.32
N ARG A 23 0.71 7.69 2.85
CA ARG A 23 0.47 7.60 4.30
C ARG A 23 1.72 7.21 5.09
N ILE A 24 2.54 6.30 4.57
CA ILE A 24 3.78 5.87 5.23
C ILE A 24 4.78 7.03 5.29
N LEU A 25 4.96 7.76 4.19
CA LEU A 25 5.89 8.89 4.14
C LEU A 25 5.38 10.11 4.90
N GLN A 26 4.08 10.41 4.86
CA GLN A 26 3.46 11.46 5.67
C GLN A 26 3.63 11.17 7.17
N ALA A 27 3.38 9.93 7.61
CA ALA A 27 3.62 9.53 8.99
C ALA A 27 5.10 9.67 9.39
N LEU A 28 6.03 9.32 8.48
CA LEU A 28 7.46 9.51 8.71
C LEU A 28 7.82 10.99 8.88
N VAL A 29 7.32 11.86 8.00
CA VAL A 29 7.59 13.30 8.04
C VAL A 29 6.98 13.94 9.29
N ALA A 30 5.77 13.53 9.68
CA ALA A 30 5.09 14.07 10.86
C ALA A 30 5.83 13.71 12.16
N GLU A 31 6.22 12.44 12.32
CA GLU A 31 6.86 11.96 13.55
C GLU A 31 8.36 12.22 13.61
N MET A 32 9.01 12.31 12.43
CA MET A 32 10.45 12.47 12.32
C MET A 32 10.85 13.34 11.12
N PRO A 33 10.62 14.67 11.18
CA PRO A 33 10.90 15.59 10.06
C PRO A 33 12.34 15.56 9.56
N ALA A 34 13.31 15.20 10.41
CA ALA A 34 14.71 15.04 10.02
C ALA A 34 14.90 13.99 8.91
N LEU A 35 14.04 12.96 8.87
CA LEU A 35 14.10 11.90 7.86
C LEU A 35 13.22 12.16 6.64
N THR A 36 12.73 13.39 6.45
CA THR A 36 11.92 13.77 5.28
C THR A 36 12.61 13.34 3.99
N PRO A 37 11.94 12.54 3.13
CA PRO A 37 12.49 12.15 1.85
C PRO A 37 12.86 13.37 1.01
N ALA A 38 14.00 13.30 0.32
CA ALA A 38 14.37 14.28 -0.70
C ALA A 38 14.04 13.77 -2.10
N LYS A 39 14.21 12.46 -2.32
CA LYS A 39 13.91 11.81 -3.60
C LYS A 39 13.25 10.46 -3.42
N TYR A 40 12.48 10.05 -4.41
CA TYR A 40 11.88 8.72 -4.51
C TYR A 40 11.91 8.15 -5.94
N GLY A 41 11.57 6.86 -6.06
CA GLY A 41 11.50 6.12 -7.33
C GLY A 41 11.75 4.63 -7.13
N ASN A 42 11.83 3.86 -8.21
CA ASN A 42 11.98 2.39 -8.13
C ASN A 42 13.42 1.90 -8.27
N HIS A 43 14.26 2.69 -8.93
CA HIS A 43 15.63 2.32 -9.28
C HIS A 43 16.56 3.49 -9.03
N THR A 44 17.77 3.21 -8.56
CA THR A 44 18.82 4.21 -8.43
C THR A 44 19.46 4.50 -9.78
N PRO A 45 19.75 5.77 -10.13
CA PRO A 45 19.50 6.97 -9.33
C PRO A 45 18.02 7.35 -9.23
N LEU A 46 17.57 7.75 -8.04
CA LEU A 46 16.19 8.21 -7.82
C LEU A 46 15.96 9.52 -8.56
N SER A 47 14.91 9.57 -9.38
CA SER A 47 14.67 10.66 -10.34
C SER A 47 13.60 11.64 -9.91
N HIS A 48 12.75 11.30 -8.93
CA HIS A 48 11.60 12.11 -8.54
C HIS A 48 11.92 12.84 -7.24
N ASP A 49 11.68 14.14 -7.19
CA ASP A 49 11.80 14.91 -5.96
C ASP A 49 10.54 14.70 -5.10
N TYR A 50 10.73 14.57 -3.80
CA TYR A 50 9.62 14.39 -2.87
C TYR A 50 9.09 15.74 -2.39
N ASP A 51 7.78 15.88 -2.40
CA ASP A 51 7.03 17.01 -1.83
C ASP A 51 5.92 16.43 -0.96
N VAL A 52 5.79 16.90 0.28
CA VAL A 52 4.83 16.39 1.27
C VAL A 52 3.38 16.69 0.87
N ASP A 53 3.17 17.76 0.09
CA ASP A 53 1.86 18.22 -0.34
C ASP A 53 1.43 17.64 -1.69
N MET A 54 2.33 16.94 -2.39
CA MET A 54 2.02 16.27 -3.66
C MET A 54 1.87 14.77 -3.46
N PRO A 55 0.78 14.15 -3.95
CA PRO A 55 0.64 12.71 -3.89
C PRO A 55 1.73 12.02 -4.73
N LEU A 56 2.15 10.83 -4.30
CA LEU A 56 3.07 9.99 -5.07
C LEU A 56 2.46 9.65 -6.43
N GLN A 57 3.30 9.72 -7.46
CA GLN A 57 2.89 9.36 -8.82
C GLN A 57 2.62 7.86 -8.92
N ARG A 58 1.46 7.48 -9.45
CA ARG A 58 1.03 6.08 -9.56
C ARG A 58 2.04 5.22 -10.33
N GLU A 59 2.71 5.79 -11.33
CA GLU A 59 3.72 5.09 -12.13
C GLU A 59 4.95 4.67 -11.32
N THR A 60 5.24 5.39 -10.24
CA THR A 60 6.37 5.10 -9.33
C THR A 60 6.02 4.08 -8.26
N TRP A 61 4.74 3.77 -8.06
CA TRP A 61 4.30 2.76 -7.11
C TRP A 61 4.40 1.36 -7.72
N ARG A 62 5.64 0.96 -7.98
CA ARG A 62 6.03 -0.36 -8.50
C ARG A 62 7.01 -1.01 -7.54
N TRP A 63 7.20 -2.31 -7.71
CA TRP A 63 8.13 -3.06 -6.88
C TRP A 63 9.58 -2.88 -7.37
N PRO A 64 10.55 -2.53 -6.49
CA PRO A 64 10.38 -1.92 -5.17
C PRO A 64 10.13 -0.40 -5.27
N PHE A 65 9.48 0.20 -4.26
CA PHE A 65 9.41 1.65 -4.10
C PHE A 65 10.49 2.08 -3.12
N THR A 66 11.33 3.05 -3.49
CA THR A 66 12.49 3.48 -2.69
C THR A 66 12.49 4.99 -2.50
N TRP A 67 12.94 5.46 -1.34
CA TRP A 67 13.18 6.87 -1.07
C TRP A 67 14.51 7.10 -0.37
N LYS A 68 15.04 8.33 -0.47
CA LYS A 68 16.27 8.75 0.20
C LYS A 68 16.14 10.15 0.79
N SER A 69 16.73 10.35 1.96
CA SER A 69 16.83 11.66 2.63
C SER A 69 18.29 12.11 2.66
N ARG A 70 18.54 13.42 2.62
CA ARG A 70 19.91 13.97 2.50
C ARG A 70 20.62 14.13 3.84
N SER A 71 19.90 14.53 4.88
CA SER A 71 20.50 14.82 6.18
C SER A 71 19.47 14.69 7.33
N PRO A 72 19.58 13.64 8.18
CA PRO A 72 20.57 12.60 8.09
C PRO A 72 20.39 11.73 6.83
N LEU A 73 21.48 11.10 6.39
CA LEU A 73 21.43 10.17 5.26
C LEU A 73 20.62 8.95 5.69
N SER A 74 19.45 8.80 5.07
CA SER A 74 18.59 7.64 5.22
C SER A 74 18.08 7.16 3.87
N GLU A 75 17.73 5.88 3.83
CA GLU A 75 17.13 5.22 2.69
C GLU A 75 15.99 4.36 3.21
N GLY A 76 14.86 4.39 2.53
CA GLY A 76 13.80 3.44 2.82
C GLY A 76 13.30 2.76 1.57
N THR A 77 12.69 1.61 1.77
CA THR A 77 12.17 0.77 0.71
C THR A 77 10.87 0.13 1.16
N ILE A 78 9.89 0.13 0.25
CA ILE A 78 8.64 -0.61 0.38
C ILE A 78 8.67 -1.70 -0.69
N TRP A 79 8.49 -2.94 -0.25
CA TRP A 79 8.21 -4.07 -1.13
C TRP A 79 6.75 -4.44 -0.95
N PRO A 80 5.84 -3.97 -1.82
CA PRO A 80 4.48 -4.46 -1.88
C PRO A 80 4.46 -5.98 -2.06
N GLN A 81 3.40 -6.61 -1.60
CA GLN A 81 3.18 -8.02 -1.85
C GLN A 81 3.07 -8.25 -3.36
N LEU A 82 3.84 -9.21 -3.88
CA LEU A 82 3.70 -9.64 -5.27
C LEU A 82 2.34 -10.34 -5.42
N LEU A 83 1.52 -9.86 -6.34
CA LEU A 83 0.12 -10.29 -6.54
C LEU A 83 -0.07 -11.81 -6.58
N ASP A 84 0.93 -12.55 -7.07
CA ASP A 84 0.82 -14.00 -7.31
C ASP A 84 1.30 -14.87 -6.15
N ARG A 85 1.75 -14.28 -5.03
CA ARG A 85 2.30 -15.06 -3.90
C ARG A 85 1.81 -14.56 -2.54
N PRO A 86 1.16 -15.42 -1.73
CA PRO A 86 0.86 -15.09 -0.35
C PRO A 86 2.17 -14.82 0.41
N GLY A 87 2.25 -13.63 1.01
CA GLY A 87 3.44 -13.17 1.72
C GLY A 87 3.21 -11.79 2.33
N HIS A 88 4.16 -11.36 3.16
CA HIS A 88 4.13 -10.01 3.70
C HIS A 88 4.55 -8.98 2.66
N ALA A 89 3.93 -7.81 2.69
CA ALA A 89 4.62 -6.61 2.24
C ALA A 89 5.64 -6.19 3.31
N THR A 90 6.69 -5.50 2.89
CA THR A 90 7.78 -5.10 3.79
C THR A 90 8.05 -3.61 3.66
N VAL A 91 8.19 -2.93 4.79
CA VAL A 91 8.65 -1.53 4.87
C VAL A 91 9.97 -1.53 5.63
N VAL A 92 11.00 -0.93 5.04
CA VAL A 92 12.31 -0.78 5.67
C VAL A 92 12.75 0.67 5.61
N LEU A 93 13.35 1.13 6.69
CA LEU A 93 14.04 2.40 6.78
C LEU A 93 15.40 2.17 7.41
N ARG A 94 16.43 2.74 6.80
CA ARG A 94 17.83 2.62 7.19
C ARG A 94 18.45 3.99 7.33
N THR A 95 19.33 4.17 8.31
CA THR A 95 20.00 5.44 8.53
C THR A 95 21.39 5.26 9.14
N LEU A 96 22.37 5.95 8.54
CA LEU A 96 23.80 5.84 8.88
C LEU A 96 24.27 6.84 9.94
N GLN A 97 23.37 7.67 10.48
CA GLN A 97 23.71 8.76 11.40
C GLN A 97 22.90 8.66 12.70
N SER A 98 22.98 7.49 13.32
CA SER A 98 22.26 7.11 14.54
C SER A 98 22.34 8.14 15.67
N HIS A 99 23.52 8.72 15.93
CA HIS A 99 23.74 9.72 16.99
C HIS A 99 22.97 11.04 16.82
N LYS A 100 22.38 11.29 15.64
CA LYS A 100 21.57 12.50 15.38
C LYS A 100 20.07 12.27 15.55
N LEU A 101 19.67 11.04 15.85
CA LEU A 101 18.26 10.65 15.89
C LEU A 101 17.75 10.60 17.31
N ASP A 102 16.51 11.06 17.49
CA ASP A 102 15.78 10.91 18.73
C ASP A 102 15.14 9.50 18.78
N CYS A 103 15.58 8.68 19.73
CA CYS A 103 15.08 7.33 19.97
C CYS A 103 13.56 7.30 20.24
N ALA A 104 13.02 8.34 20.87
CA ALA A 104 11.59 8.47 21.11
C ALA A 104 10.83 8.76 19.81
N GLN A 105 11.39 9.58 18.90
CA GLN A 105 10.82 9.79 17.55
C GLN A 105 10.83 8.51 16.72
N LEU A 106 11.94 7.76 16.73
CA LEU A 106 12.02 6.46 16.03
C LEU A 106 10.95 5.48 16.51
N SER A 107 10.77 5.40 17.84
CA SER A 107 9.75 4.55 18.44
C SER A 107 8.33 5.00 18.06
N ARG A 108 8.06 6.31 17.99
CA ARG A 108 6.78 6.85 17.55
C ARG A 108 6.49 6.56 16.07
N VAL A 109 7.48 6.72 15.19
CA VAL A 109 7.35 6.33 13.77
C VAL A 109 6.91 4.86 13.66
N LEU A 110 7.60 3.95 14.36
CA LEU A 110 7.25 2.54 14.33
C LEU A 110 5.84 2.27 14.88
N GLN A 111 5.45 2.93 15.98
CA GLN A 111 4.11 2.79 16.57
C GLN A 111 3.00 3.26 15.62
N VAL A 112 3.17 4.43 14.98
CA VAL A 112 2.21 4.96 14.01
C VAL A 112 2.09 4.03 12.80
N TRP A 113 3.22 3.56 12.28
CA TRP A 113 3.22 2.57 11.21
C TRP A 113 2.57 1.25 11.64
N ALA A 114 2.79 0.80 12.87
CA ALA A 114 2.22 -0.43 13.38
C ALA A 114 0.70 -0.35 13.53
N ALA A 115 0.17 0.76 14.07
CA ALA A 115 -1.26 1.00 14.17
C ALA A 115 -1.94 1.04 12.79
N MET A 116 -1.28 1.65 11.80
CA MET A 116 -1.78 1.76 10.44
C MET A 116 -1.70 0.44 9.66
N LEU A 117 -0.56 -0.25 9.74
CA LEU A 117 -0.24 -1.39 8.88
C LEU A 117 -0.52 -2.74 9.53
N ARG A 118 -0.80 -2.78 10.84
CA ARG A 118 -1.09 -3.98 11.63
C ARG A 118 -0.10 -5.12 11.33
N PRO A 119 1.20 -4.88 11.57
CA PRO A 119 2.22 -5.84 11.20
C PRO A 119 2.08 -7.13 11.98
N ASP A 120 2.46 -8.24 11.36
CA ASP A 120 2.67 -9.49 12.10
C ASP A 120 3.92 -9.37 12.97
N ILE A 121 4.92 -8.64 12.47
CA ILE A 121 6.08 -8.25 13.26
C ILE A 121 6.71 -6.97 12.74
N ALA A 122 7.24 -6.16 13.64
CA ALA A 122 8.05 -5.00 13.29
C ALA A 122 9.14 -4.77 14.34
N PHE A 123 10.25 -4.15 13.97
CA PHE A 123 11.35 -3.89 14.90
C PHE A 123 12.16 -2.64 14.55
N ILE A 124 12.87 -2.12 15.56
CA ILE A 124 13.98 -1.19 15.41
C ILE A 124 15.22 -1.84 16.01
N ASP A 125 16.33 -1.76 15.30
CA ASP A 125 17.61 -2.29 15.78
C ASP A 125 18.78 -1.40 15.36
N PHE A 126 19.92 -1.55 16.03
CA PHE A 126 21.15 -0.82 15.72
C PHE A 126 22.28 -1.80 15.40
N GLU A 127 22.66 -1.84 14.13
CA GLU A 127 23.67 -2.76 13.63
C GLU A 127 25.07 -2.20 13.88
N THR A 128 25.72 -2.70 14.92
CA THR A 128 27.15 -2.47 15.20
C THR A 128 27.97 -3.71 14.84
N GLU A 129 29.29 -3.54 14.71
CA GLU A 129 30.19 -4.69 14.48
C GLU A 129 30.17 -5.67 15.67
N ALA A 130 30.05 -5.15 16.89
CA ALA A 130 29.91 -5.96 18.10
C ALA A 130 28.60 -6.77 18.08
N GLU A 131 27.48 -6.17 17.68
CA GLU A 131 26.19 -6.85 17.56
C GLU A 131 26.20 -7.94 16.48
N LEU A 132 26.84 -7.66 15.34
CA LEU A 132 27.00 -8.66 14.28
C LEU A 132 27.84 -9.84 14.78
N ALA A 133 28.98 -9.57 15.43
CA ALA A 133 29.85 -10.61 15.99
C ALA A 133 29.11 -11.46 17.05
N ARG A 134 28.32 -10.82 17.93
CA ARG A 134 27.48 -11.53 18.91
C ARG A 134 26.51 -12.50 18.24
N ARG A 135 25.74 -12.01 17.25
CA ARG A 135 24.77 -12.85 16.52
C ARG A 135 25.46 -14.02 15.81
N GLN A 136 26.64 -13.78 15.23
CA GLN A 136 27.43 -14.83 14.58
C GLN A 136 27.85 -15.90 15.58
N ALA A 137 28.39 -15.50 16.72
CA ALA A 137 28.80 -16.42 17.79
C ALA A 137 27.62 -17.26 18.33
N GLN A 138 26.40 -16.71 18.30
CA GLN A 138 25.18 -17.40 18.75
C GLN A 138 24.47 -18.20 17.64
N GLY A 139 25.00 -18.24 16.41
CA GLY A 139 24.31 -18.87 15.28
C GLY A 139 23.00 -18.16 14.90
N ARG A 140 22.85 -16.89 15.29
CA ARG A 140 21.70 -16.01 15.01
C ARG A 140 21.98 -14.99 13.91
N ALA A 141 23.20 -14.94 13.40
CA ALA A 141 23.54 -14.03 12.32
C ALA A 141 22.79 -14.44 11.05
N LEU A 142 22.02 -13.50 10.54
CA LEU A 142 21.60 -13.57 9.16
C LEU A 142 22.79 -13.20 8.25
N PRO A 143 22.90 -13.83 7.08
CA PRO A 143 23.86 -13.43 6.08
C PRO A 143 23.51 -12.00 5.63
N GLN A 144 24.33 -11.04 6.07
CA GLN A 144 24.24 -9.60 5.77
C GLN A 144 23.10 -8.89 6.50
N SER A 145 23.21 -7.56 6.60
CA SER A 145 22.34 -6.55 7.22
C SER A 145 20.88 -6.55 6.76
N GLN A 146 20.37 -7.68 6.27
CA GLN A 146 19.09 -7.81 5.62
C GLN A 146 17.97 -7.79 6.65
N SER A 147 17.07 -6.86 6.39
CA SER A 147 15.64 -6.95 6.63
C SER A 147 15.14 -8.38 6.85
N TRP A 148 14.34 -8.60 7.89
CA TRP A 148 13.69 -9.90 8.05
C TRP A 148 12.79 -10.16 6.84
N THR A 149 12.84 -11.39 6.33
CA THR A 149 12.03 -11.82 5.19
C THR A 149 10.94 -12.78 5.66
N PRO A 150 9.80 -12.85 4.95
CA PRO A 150 8.76 -13.83 5.24
C PRO A 150 9.28 -15.28 5.31
N HIS A 151 10.28 -15.61 4.48
CA HIS A 151 10.88 -16.94 4.47
C HIS A 151 11.63 -17.25 5.78
N GLN A 152 12.34 -16.28 6.35
CA GLN A 152 13.03 -16.45 7.64
C GLN A 152 12.01 -16.63 8.77
N LEU A 153 10.95 -15.81 8.78
CA LEU A 153 9.93 -15.85 9.82
C LEU A 153 9.14 -17.15 9.87
N ARG A 154 9.08 -17.92 8.77
CA ARG A 154 8.48 -19.27 8.75
C ARG A 154 9.29 -20.32 9.52
N ARG A 155 10.51 -20.01 9.93
CA ARG A 155 11.36 -20.90 10.73
C ARG A 155 11.35 -20.51 12.19
N ALA A 156 11.87 -19.32 12.48
CA ALA A 156 11.92 -18.69 13.79
C ALA A 156 12.34 -17.23 13.63
N LEU A 157 12.25 -16.44 14.69
CA LEU A 157 12.79 -15.09 14.75
C LEU A 157 14.31 -15.12 14.73
N PRO A 158 14.99 -14.26 13.96
CA PRO A 158 16.45 -14.25 13.98
C PRO A 158 17.04 -13.94 15.36
N ASP A 159 16.49 -12.93 16.05
CA ASP A 159 16.93 -12.50 17.38
C ASP A 159 15.94 -11.51 18.02
N LEU A 160 16.29 -11.01 19.22
CA LEU A 160 15.65 -9.95 20.02
C LEU A 160 15.29 -8.62 19.31
N ALA A 161 16.16 -7.97 18.53
CA ALA A 161 16.11 -6.51 18.28
C ALA A 161 15.96 -5.60 19.53
N TRP A 162 16.35 -4.33 19.44
CA TRP A 162 16.24 -3.39 20.57
C TRP A 162 14.79 -3.08 20.92
N THR A 163 13.96 -2.91 19.89
CA THR A 163 12.53 -2.70 19.99
C THR A 163 11.84 -3.68 19.03
N THR A 164 10.84 -4.41 19.52
CA THR A 164 10.06 -5.37 18.72
C THR A 164 8.57 -5.24 19.01
N ILE A 165 7.75 -5.12 17.97
CA ILE A 165 6.29 -5.19 18.02
C ILE A 165 5.85 -6.54 17.50
N PHE A 166 5.16 -7.30 18.35
CA PHE A 166 4.55 -8.58 18.03
C PHE A 166 3.09 -8.38 17.63
N GLY A 167 2.76 -8.78 16.40
CA GLY A 167 1.40 -8.81 15.91
C GLY A 167 0.62 -10.06 16.33
N PRO A 168 -0.67 -10.16 15.94
CA PRO A 168 -1.56 -11.22 16.39
C PRO A 168 -1.02 -12.65 16.22
N PRO A 169 -0.36 -13.03 15.10
CA PRO A 169 0.16 -14.39 14.96
C PRO A 169 1.22 -14.75 16.00
N TYR A 170 2.10 -13.81 16.35
CA TYR A 170 3.12 -14.04 17.39
C TYR A 170 2.54 -13.93 18.80
N VAL A 171 1.58 -13.04 19.04
CA VAL A 171 0.88 -12.95 20.33
C VAL A 171 0.14 -14.26 20.63
N ALA A 172 -0.51 -14.86 19.62
CA ALA A 172 -1.16 -16.16 19.74
C ALA A 172 -0.16 -17.30 19.97
N LEU A 173 0.98 -17.29 19.26
CA LEU A 173 2.01 -18.32 19.36
C LEU A 173 2.75 -18.31 20.71
N ILE A 174 3.19 -17.13 21.16
CA ILE A 174 4.03 -16.98 22.37
C ILE A 174 3.15 -16.92 23.63
N GLY A 175 1.98 -16.30 23.51
CA GLY A 175 1.05 -16.03 24.60
C GLY A 175 1.16 -14.58 25.09
N ARG A 176 0.01 -13.90 25.10
CA ARG A 176 -0.13 -12.51 25.56
C ARG A 176 0.50 -12.26 26.94
N GLU A 177 0.13 -13.04 27.96
CA GLU A 177 0.63 -12.84 29.32
C GLU A 177 2.15 -13.00 29.42
N ARG A 178 2.73 -13.91 28.64
CA ARG A 178 4.19 -14.10 28.59
C ARG A 178 4.90 -12.90 27.96
N LEU A 179 4.35 -12.35 26.89
CA LEU A 179 4.86 -11.11 26.29
C LEU A 179 4.71 -9.92 27.24
N LEU A 180 3.57 -9.80 27.93
CA LEU A 180 3.31 -8.70 28.86
C LEU A 180 4.21 -8.72 30.12
N SER A 181 4.65 -9.91 30.52
CA SER A 181 5.54 -10.12 31.67
C SER A 181 7.02 -10.22 31.30
N ALA A 182 7.39 -9.93 30.06
CA ALA A 182 8.78 -10.04 29.61
C ALA A 182 9.72 -9.13 30.41
N PRO A 183 10.91 -9.59 30.83
CA PRO A 183 11.86 -8.83 31.64
C PRO A 183 12.64 -7.82 30.78
N VAL A 184 11.95 -6.79 30.31
CA VAL A 184 12.49 -5.72 29.46
C VAL A 184 12.23 -4.34 30.07
N HIS A 185 12.86 -3.29 29.55
CA HIS A 185 12.67 -1.94 30.07
C HIS A 185 11.22 -1.46 29.99
N ARG A 186 10.54 -1.72 28.86
CA ARG A 186 9.16 -1.28 28.64
C ARG A 186 8.38 -2.29 27.82
N VAL A 187 7.12 -2.45 28.21
CA VAL A 187 6.10 -3.23 27.50
C VAL A 187 4.88 -2.33 27.30
N ILE A 188 4.34 -2.31 26.08
CA ILE A 188 3.08 -1.60 25.75
C ILE A 188 2.19 -2.54 24.97
N GLU A 189 0.90 -2.57 25.30
CA GLU A 189 -0.11 -3.21 24.47
C GLU A 189 -1.01 -2.16 23.86
N ASP A 190 -1.25 -2.28 22.55
CA ASP A 190 -2.18 -1.42 21.83
C ASP A 190 -2.79 -2.17 20.63
N ALA A 191 -4.10 -2.09 20.47
CA ALA A 191 -4.85 -2.71 19.36
C ALA A 191 -4.50 -4.19 19.08
N GLY A 192 -4.16 -4.98 20.12
CA GLY A 192 -3.76 -6.38 19.98
C GLY A 192 -2.30 -6.61 19.53
N LEU A 193 -1.51 -5.53 19.44
CA LEU A 193 -0.07 -5.55 19.24
C LEU A 193 0.63 -5.44 20.61
N ILE A 194 1.76 -6.14 20.79
CA ILE A 194 2.58 -6.02 22.00
C ILE A 194 3.97 -5.54 21.62
N HIS A 195 4.34 -4.38 22.16
CA HIS A 195 5.60 -3.70 21.93
C HIS A 195 6.54 -3.92 23.11
N LEU A 196 7.71 -4.52 22.84
CA LEU A 196 8.80 -4.70 23.80
C LEU A 196 9.97 -3.78 23.45
N GLN A 197 10.54 -3.13 24.45
CA GLN A 197 11.74 -2.29 24.33
C GLN A 197 12.77 -2.71 25.39
N LEU A 198 13.98 -3.08 24.95
CA LEU A 198 15.01 -3.65 25.82
C LEU A 198 15.65 -2.62 26.77
N SER A 199 15.90 -1.40 26.29
CA SER A 199 16.50 -0.30 27.07
C SER A 199 15.91 1.06 26.67
N PRO A 200 16.06 2.13 27.49
CA PRO A 200 15.56 3.46 27.15
C PRO A 200 16.20 4.07 25.88
N ASP A 201 17.48 3.79 25.62
CA ASP A 201 18.26 4.37 24.52
C ASP A 201 18.81 3.27 23.60
N ILE A 202 18.59 3.38 22.29
CA ILE A 202 19.10 2.41 21.31
C ILE A 202 20.63 2.41 21.25
N LEU A 203 21.27 3.53 21.60
CA LEU A 203 22.72 3.66 21.61
C LEU A 203 23.38 2.85 22.74
N ASP A 204 22.60 2.28 23.66
CA ASP A 204 23.09 1.30 24.64
C ASP A 204 23.65 0.03 23.95
N LEU A 205 23.20 -0.30 22.72
CA LEU A 205 23.82 -1.36 21.90
C LEU A 205 25.29 -1.09 21.55
N GLU A 206 25.74 0.16 21.63
CA GLU A 206 27.14 0.56 21.41
C GLU A 206 27.85 0.90 22.73
N ARG A 207 27.16 1.60 23.64
CA ARG A 207 27.75 2.08 24.91
C ARG A 207 27.89 1.00 25.96
N ASP A 208 26.91 0.09 26.06
CA ASP A 208 26.89 -1.01 27.03
C ASP A 208 26.29 -2.30 26.41
N PRO A 209 26.96 -2.88 25.40
CA PRO A 209 26.46 -4.06 24.69
C PRO A 209 26.32 -5.29 25.60
N GLN A 210 27.09 -5.37 26.70
CA GLN A 210 27.07 -6.51 27.61
C GLN A 210 25.78 -6.54 28.42
N THR A 211 25.44 -5.43 29.09
CA THR A 211 24.20 -5.33 29.86
C THR A 211 22.98 -5.58 28.97
N LEU A 212 22.98 -4.99 27.77
CA LEU A 212 21.85 -5.17 26.85
C LEU A 212 21.75 -6.60 26.30
N SER A 213 22.89 -7.27 26.09
CA SER A 213 22.90 -8.70 25.76
C SER A 213 22.32 -9.55 26.89
N THR A 214 22.63 -9.23 28.15
CA THR A 214 22.06 -9.94 29.31
C THR A 214 20.54 -9.76 29.38
N ILE A 215 20.03 -8.54 29.21
CA ILE A 215 18.59 -8.26 29.17
C ILE A 215 17.94 -9.03 28.01
N ARG A 216 18.54 -9.00 26.83
CA ARG A 216 18.04 -9.68 25.63
C ARG A 216 17.95 -11.19 25.83
N GLU A 217 19.01 -11.83 26.34
CA GLU A 217 18.98 -13.27 26.58
C GLU A 217 17.96 -13.64 27.68
N GLY A 218 17.86 -12.85 28.74
CA GLY A 218 16.84 -13.05 29.78
C GLY A 218 15.41 -12.96 29.23
N ALA A 219 15.16 -12.01 28.33
CA ALA A 219 13.88 -11.90 27.64
C ALA A 219 13.63 -13.08 26.69
N ILE A 220 14.63 -13.51 25.92
CA ILE A 220 14.54 -14.68 25.04
C ILE A 220 14.26 -15.97 25.84
N ASP A 221 14.92 -16.14 26.99
CA ASP A 221 14.67 -17.25 27.91
C ASP A 221 13.23 -17.25 28.43
N HIS A 222 12.73 -16.08 28.83
CA HIS A 222 11.35 -15.91 29.31
C HIS A 222 10.30 -16.18 28.23
N LEU A 223 10.53 -15.67 27.01
CA LEU A 223 9.64 -15.84 25.87
C LEU A 223 9.67 -17.28 25.33
N GLY A 224 10.81 -17.95 25.44
CA GLY A 224 11.04 -19.33 24.97
C GLY A 224 11.99 -19.37 23.79
N ARG A 225 13.14 -20.04 23.97
CA ARG A 225 14.21 -20.14 22.97
C ARG A 225 13.76 -20.76 21.63
N GLN A 226 12.73 -21.60 21.63
CA GLN A 226 12.19 -22.21 20.41
C GLN A 226 11.67 -21.20 19.38
N PHE A 227 11.34 -19.97 19.78
CA PHE A 227 10.85 -18.94 18.88
C PHE A 227 11.96 -18.16 18.18
N PHE A 228 13.22 -18.36 18.58
CA PHE A 228 14.38 -17.63 18.09
C PHE A 228 15.39 -18.60 17.46
N LEU A 229 16.17 -18.13 16.48
CA LEU A 229 17.28 -18.89 15.94
C LEU A 229 18.33 -19.14 17.02
N GLY A 230 19.07 -20.23 16.88
CA GLY A 230 20.11 -20.63 17.81
C GLY A 230 20.83 -21.89 17.35
N PRO A 231 21.88 -22.32 18.08
CA PRO A 231 22.66 -23.49 17.73
C PRO A 231 21.87 -24.80 17.84
N ASP A 232 20.85 -24.83 18.71
CA ASP A 232 19.96 -25.99 18.87
C ASP A 232 18.79 -25.92 17.88
N MET A 233 19.02 -26.46 16.69
CA MET A 233 18.07 -26.39 15.58
C MET A 233 16.88 -27.35 15.70
N ALA A 234 16.80 -28.18 16.74
CA ALA A 234 15.90 -29.32 16.77
C ALA A 234 14.41 -28.94 16.89
N ARG A 235 14.08 -27.72 17.35
CA ARG A 235 12.71 -27.35 17.74
C ARG A 235 12.39 -25.87 17.52
N PHE A 236 12.50 -25.38 16.29
CA PHE A 236 12.03 -24.03 16.00
C PHE A 236 10.51 -23.98 15.83
N CYS A 237 9.90 -22.91 16.35
CA CYS A 237 8.48 -22.62 16.22
C CYS A 237 8.28 -21.25 15.57
N ALA A 238 7.45 -21.23 14.54
CA ALA A 238 7.01 -20.02 13.86
C ALA A 238 5.48 -20.02 13.81
N PRO A 239 4.85 -18.83 13.75
CA PRO A 239 3.41 -18.77 13.62
C PRO A 239 3.01 -19.21 12.21
N THR A 240 1.75 -19.65 12.09
CA THR A 240 1.12 -19.76 10.77
C THR A 240 0.61 -18.38 10.40
N PHE A 241 1.11 -17.83 9.29
CA PHE A 241 0.67 -16.53 8.80
C PHE A 241 -0.60 -16.68 7.97
N ASP A 242 -1.63 -15.91 8.30
CA ASP A 242 -2.82 -15.77 7.49
C ASP A 242 -2.69 -14.52 6.61
N PHE A 243 -2.35 -14.72 5.34
CA PHE A 243 -2.29 -13.64 4.34
C PHE A 243 -3.68 -13.28 3.78
N GLY A 244 -4.75 -13.79 4.41
CA GLY A 244 -6.11 -13.73 3.94
C GLY A 244 -6.32 -14.57 2.68
N ALA A 245 -7.58 -14.73 2.29
CA ALA A 245 -7.97 -15.28 0.99
C ALA A 245 -7.69 -14.29 -0.16
N ARG A 246 -6.46 -13.77 -0.27
CA ARG A 246 -5.92 -13.17 -1.50
C ARG A 246 -5.09 -14.19 -2.30
N GLY A 247 -5.44 -15.47 -2.18
CA GLY A 247 -5.00 -16.58 -3.04
C GLY A 247 -6.14 -17.24 -3.83
N GLN A 248 -7.39 -16.90 -3.52
CA GLN A 248 -8.51 -16.96 -4.43
C GLN A 248 -9.01 -15.52 -4.51
N LEU A 249 -8.87 -14.86 -5.67
CA LEU A 249 -9.69 -13.69 -5.93
C LEU A 249 -11.13 -14.06 -5.51
N PRO A 250 -11.88 -13.22 -4.77
CA PRO A 250 -13.32 -13.44 -4.69
C PRO A 250 -13.81 -13.70 -6.12
N PRO A 251 -14.76 -14.64 -6.37
CA PRO A 251 -15.34 -14.79 -7.70
C PRO A 251 -15.66 -13.38 -8.15
N ARG A 252 -15.09 -12.95 -9.31
CA ARG A 252 -15.19 -11.57 -9.80
C ARG A 252 -16.59 -11.10 -9.43
N ALA A 253 -16.70 -10.15 -8.51
CA ALA A 253 -18.01 -9.61 -8.20
C ALA A 253 -18.57 -9.20 -9.56
N ASP A 254 -19.79 -9.66 -9.82
CA ASP A 254 -20.43 -9.52 -11.11
C ASP A 254 -20.16 -8.09 -11.62
N PRO A 255 -19.48 -7.92 -12.76
CA PRO A 255 -19.18 -6.60 -13.30
C PRO A 255 -20.45 -5.73 -13.37
N GLU A 256 -21.63 -6.35 -13.59
CA GLU A 256 -22.91 -5.66 -13.53
C GLU A 256 -23.25 -5.17 -12.12
N ALA A 257 -23.01 -5.95 -11.07
CA ALA A 257 -23.25 -5.54 -9.69
C ALA A 257 -22.29 -4.43 -9.22
N ILE A 258 -21.02 -4.46 -9.65
CA ILE A 258 -20.06 -3.38 -9.36
C ILE A 258 -20.47 -2.10 -10.08
N CYS A 259 -20.80 -2.20 -11.37
CA CYS A 259 -21.28 -1.07 -12.15
C CYS A 259 -22.57 -0.52 -11.54
N ALA A 260 -23.56 -1.36 -11.19
CA ALA A 260 -24.82 -0.94 -10.60
C ALA A 260 -24.65 -0.22 -9.25
N ALA A 261 -23.73 -0.68 -8.39
CA ALA A 261 -23.41 0.00 -7.15
C ALA A 261 -22.74 1.36 -7.41
N LEU A 262 -21.77 1.43 -8.34
CA LEU A 262 -21.13 2.68 -8.73
C LEU A 262 -22.14 3.69 -9.30
N ILE A 263 -23.05 3.19 -10.15
CA ILE A 263 -24.12 3.93 -10.81
C ILE A 263 -25.08 4.53 -9.79
N ARG A 264 -25.52 3.73 -8.81
CA ARG A 264 -26.39 4.21 -7.73
C ARG A 264 -25.71 5.26 -6.88
N ASP A 265 -24.47 5.02 -6.46
CA ASP A 265 -23.74 5.94 -5.58
C ASP A 265 -23.34 7.24 -6.30
N LEU A 266 -23.12 7.22 -7.62
CA LEU A 266 -22.92 8.43 -8.45
C LEU A 266 -24.21 9.20 -8.65
N SER A 267 -25.32 8.49 -8.88
CA SER A 267 -26.66 9.07 -9.01
C SER A 267 -27.08 9.84 -7.76
N GLU A 268 -26.88 9.25 -6.57
CA GLU A 268 -27.20 9.90 -5.29
C GLU A 268 -26.34 11.15 -5.02
N ASP A 269 -25.05 11.07 -5.28
CA ASP A 269 -24.11 12.19 -5.07
C ASP A 269 -24.35 13.36 -6.02
N VAL A 270 -24.58 13.10 -7.31
CA VAL A 270 -24.88 14.13 -8.32
C VAL A 270 -26.22 14.79 -8.01
N THR A 271 -27.21 13.99 -7.59
CA THR A 271 -28.51 14.50 -7.16
C THR A 271 -28.39 15.41 -5.94
N ALA A 272 -27.61 15.01 -4.93
CA ALA A 272 -27.37 15.82 -3.73
C ALA A 272 -26.62 17.12 -4.04
N ALA A 273 -25.62 17.07 -4.93
CA ALA A 273 -24.85 18.24 -5.35
C ALA A 273 -25.71 19.27 -6.11
N LEU A 274 -26.56 18.79 -7.03
CA LEU A 274 -27.46 19.66 -7.81
C LEU A 274 -28.58 20.25 -6.95
N ALA A 275 -29.09 19.50 -5.96
CA ALA A 275 -30.05 20.01 -4.99
C ALA A 275 -29.48 21.15 -4.12
N GLY A 276 -28.21 21.05 -3.72
CA GLY A 276 -27.52 22.08 -2.93
C GLY A 276 -27.15 23.34 -3.71
N ALA A 277 -26.91 23.23 -5.02
CA ALA A 277 -26.40 24.32 -5.84
C ALA A 277 -27.47 25.32 -6.30
N ALA A 278 -28.76 24.97 -6.30
CA ALA A 278 -29.73 25.76 -7.07
C ALA A 278 -31.10 26.03 -6.44
N GLY A 279 -31.45 25.51 -5.26
CA GLY A 279 -32.83 25.66 -4.75
C GLY A 279 -33.90 25.16 -5.74
N MET A 280 -33.49 24.29 -6.69
CA MET A 280 -34.30 23.77 -7.78
C MET A 280 -34.87 22.40 -7.44
N HIS A 281 -35.95 22.03 -8.12
CA HIS A 281 -36.48 20.68 -8.09
C HIS A 281 -35.41 19.64 -8.48
N LEU A 282 -35.39 18.51 -7.76
CA LEU A 282 -34.46 17.41 -7.97
C LEU A 282 -34.48 16.96 -9.44
N PRO A 283 -33.31 16.81 -10.09
CA PRO A 283 -33.27 16.32 -11.45
C PRO A 283 -33.77 14.88 -11.51
N GLN A 284 -34.55 14.53 -12.54
CA GLN A 284 -34.92 13.14 -12.79
C GLN A 284 -33.77 12.45 -13.50
N ILE A 285 -33.18 11.46 -12.86
CA ILE A 285 -32.19 10.58 -13.49
C ILE A 285 -32.95 9.51 -14.26
N ARG A 286 -32.87 9.57 -15.59
CA ARG A 286 -33.35 8.51 -16.48
C ARG A 286 -32.16 7.69 -16.95
N THR A 287 -32.16 6.40 -16.63
CA THR A 287 -31.25 5.43 -17.24
C THR A 287 -31.72 5.19 -18.67
N VAL A 288 -30.92 5.57 -19.65
CA VAL A 288 -31.26 5.36 -21.07
C VAL A 288 -30.43 4.19 -21.58
N ASP A 289 -31.10 3.03 -21.60
CA ASP A 289 -30.76 1.78 -22.30
C ASP A 289 -29.37 1.14 -22.04
N HIS A 290 -29.37 -0.18 -21.86
CA HIS A 290 -28.13 -0.97 -21.83
C HIS A 290 -27.88 -1.48 -23.26
N ASP A 291 -26.96 -0.87 -23.99
CA ASP A 291 -26.51 -1.44 -25.26
C ASP A 291 -25.55 -2.60 -24.97
N ASP A 292 -26.08 -3.82 -25.06
CA ASP A 292 -25.35 -5.08 -24.86
C ASP A 292 -24.08 -5.22 -25.71
N ARG A 293 -23.92 -4.38 -26.75
CA ARG A 293 -22.73 -4.39 -27.61
C ARG A 293 -21.65 -3.39 -27.19
N ALA A 294 -21.95 -2.44 -26.31
CA ALA A 294 -21.07 -1.30 -26.07
C ALA A 294 -20.61 -1.12 -24.61
N GLU A 295 -21.11 -1.91 -23.64
CA GLU A 295 -20.84 -1.71 -22.20
C GLU A 295 -21.05 -0.23 -21.81
N ARG A 296 -22.14 0.39 -22.28
CA ARG A 296 -22.43 1.82 -22.09
C ARG A 296 -23.62 1.99 -21.19
N VAL A 297 -23.46 2.85 -20.19
CA VAL A 297 -24.57 3.37 -19.36
C VAL A 297 -24.66 4.85 -19.64
N VAL A 298 -25.81 5.33 -20.11
CA VAL A 298 -26.07 6.75 -20.38
C VAL A 298 -26.96 7.32 -19.29
N PHE A 299 -26.48 8.38 -18.66
CA PHE A 299 -27.26 9.19 -17.73
C PHE A 299 -27.71 10.46 -18.43
N VAL A 300 -28.97 10.83 -18.27
CA VAL A 300 -29.50 12.12 -18.72
C VAL A 300 -29.96 12.89 -17.49
N LEU A 301 -29.37 14.07 -17.26
CA LEU A 301 -29.75 14.98 -16.18
C LEU A 301 -30.71 16.06 -16.71
N GLU A 302 -31.95 16.07 -16.22
CA GLU A 302 -32.94 17.12 -16.51
C GLU A 302 -33.54 17.68 -15.21
N PRO A 303 -33.68 19.02 -15.03
CA PRO A 303 -33.16 20.10 -15.87
C PRO A 303 -31.70 20.45 -15.56
N VAL A 304 -30.92 20.80 -16.58
CA VAL A 304 -29.55 21.31 -16.44
C VAL A 304 -29.61 22.79 -16.01
N PRO A 305 -28.69 23.29 -15.16
CA PRO A 305 -28.51 24.73 -14.93
C PRO A 305 -28.44 25.51 -16.24
N ALA A 306 -28.75 26.82 -16.21
CA ALA A 306 -28.72 27.69 -17.39
C ALA A 306 -27.38 27.66 -18.17
N ASP A 307 -26.30 27.22 -17.51
CA ASP A 307 -25.02 26.92 -18.13
C ASP A 307 -24.66 25.42 -17.99
N PRO A 308 -24.78 24.62 -19.07
CA PRO A 308 -24.43 23.20 -19.10
C PRO A 308 -22.94 22.93 -18.83
N GLN A 309 -22.06 23.90 -19.08
CA GLN A 309 -20.62 23.74 -18.87
C GLN A 309 -20.26 23.70 -17.38
N VAL A 310 -20.99 24.44 -16.54
CA VAL A 310 -20.80 24.43 -15.08
C VAL A 310 -21.22 23.08 -14.48
N ALA A 311 -22.33 22.51 -14.96
CA ALA A 311 -22.77 21.18 -14.55
C ALA A 311 -21.79 20.10 -15.01
N LEU A 312 -21.28 20.20 -16.24
CA LEU A 312 -20.28 19.29 -16.78
C LEU A 312 -18.97 19.31 -15.96
N LEU A 313 -18.44 20.50 -15.66
CA LEU A 313 -17.22 20.68 -14.86
C LEU A 313 -17.35 20.09 -13.45
N GLU A 314 -18.49 20.25 -12.79
CA GLU A 314 -18.69 19.69 -11.44
C GLU A 314 -18.85 18.16 -11.48
N VAL A 315 -19.51 17.63 -12.51
CA VAL A 315 -19.62 16.17 -12.75
C VAL A 315 -18.24 15.58 -13.04
N GLU A 316 -17.45 16.18 -13.93
CA GLU A 316 -16.09 15.75 -14.25
C GLU A 316 -15.17 15.81 -13.03
N ARG A 317 -15.22 16.90 -12.25
CA ARG A 317 -14.44 17.05 -11.01
C ARG A 317 -14.72 15.94 -10.00
N ARG A 318 -15.99 15.53 -9.84
CA ARG A 318 -16.37 14.47 -8.90
C ARG A 318 -16.11 13.06 -9.43
N LEU A 319 -16.31 12.82 -10.72
CA LEU A 319 -15.90 11.58 -11.38
C LEU A 319 -14.40 11.37 -11.25
N HIS A 320 -13.61 12.43 -11.45
CA HIS A 320 -12.15 12.39 -11.27
C HIS A 320 -11.76 12.05 -9.82
N ASN A 321 -12.46 12.61 -8.83
CA ASN A 321 -12.20 12.32 -7.40
C ASN A 321 -12.63 10.92 -6.95
N ARG A 322 -13.57 10.24 -7.64
CA ARG A 322 -14.05 8.89 -7.28
C ARG A 322 -13.47 7.76 -8.14
N ALA A 323 -13.07 8.02 -9.38
CA ALA A 323 -12.35 7.04 -10.23
C ALA A 323 -11.00 6.61 -9.63
N LEU A 324 -10.55 7.29 -8.55
CA LEU A 324 -9.40 6.98 -7.69
C LEU A 324 -9.51 5.65 -6.89
N GLY A 325 -10.23 4.65 -7.41
CA GLY A 325 -10.34 3.33 -6.76
C GLY A 325 -10.97 2.20 -7.60
N CYS A 326 -11.33 2.43 -8.87
CA CYS A 326 -11.97 1.40 -9.71
C CYS A 326 -11.31 1.33 -11.11
N SER A 327 -11.30 0.16 -11.73
CA SER A 327 -10.80 -0.08 -13.10
C SER A 327 -11.78 0.38 -14.20
N ALA A 328 -12.54 1.43 -13.93
CA ALA A 328 -13.55 1.99 -14.83
C ALA A 328 -13.21 3.46 -15.16
N PHE A 329 -13.34 3.83 -16.43
CA PHE A 329 -13.23 5.22 -16.89
C PHE A 329 -14.60 5.76 -17.21
N ALA A 330 -14.89 6.98 -16.76
CA ALA A 330 -16.11 7.70 -17.10
C ALA A 330 -15.78 9.00 -17.85
N ILE A 331 -16.48 9.28 -18.94
CA ILE A 331 -16.36 10.51 -19.73
C ILE A 331 -17.73 11.19 -19.73
N ALA A 332 -17.82 12.40 -19.18
CA ALA A 332 -19.03 13.22 -19.30
C ALA A 332 -18.98 14.07 -20.58
N ARG A 333 -20.14 14.31 -21.20
CA ARG A 333 -20.29 15.17 -22.38
C ARG A 333 -21.55 16.01 -22.24
N ALA A 334 -21.44 17.31 -22.48
CA ALA A 334 -22.61 18.15 -22.68
C ALA A 334 -23.17 17.92 -24.09
N GLU A 335 -24.45 17.62 -24.19
CA GLU A 335 -25.17 17.33 -25.42
C GLU A 335 -26.50 18.10 -25.45
N THR A 336 -27.28 17.90 -26.51
CA THR A 336 -28.61 18.46 -26.64
C THR A 336 -29.54 17.35 -27.10
N ASP A 337 -30.69 17.18 -26.44
CA ASP A 337 -31.66 16.16 -26.82
C ASP A 337 -32.38 16.50 -28.14
N SER A 338 -33.23 15.58 -28.61
CA SER A 338 -34.01 15.78 -29.85
C SER A 338 -35.00 16.94 -29.80
N ALA A 339 -35.27 17.49 -28.61
CA ALA A 339 -36.12 18.66 -28.40
C ALA A 339 -35.32 19.97 -28.22
N GLY A 340 -33.99 19.95 -28.37
CA GLY A 340 -33.15 21.14 -28.24
C GLY A 340 -32.78 21.49 -26.79
N ARG A 341 -33.02 20.60 -25.82
CA ARG A 341 -32.73 20.84 -24.40
C ARG A 341 -31.32 20.36 -24.06
N PRO A 342 -30.53 21.14 -23.30
CA PRO A 342 -29.19 20.72 -22.91
C PRO A 342 -29.26 19.49 -22.00
N THR A 343 -28.37 18.54 -22.24
CA THR A 343 -28.21 17.31 -21.45
C THR A 343 -26.74 17.11 -21.12
N VAL A 344 -26.44 16.32 -20.09
CA VAL A 344 -25.08 15.83 -19.82
C VAL A 344 -25.13 14.31 -19.84
N THR A 345 -24.40 13.71 -20.78
CA THR A 345 -24.27 12.27 -20.99
C THR A 345 -22.96 11.80 -20.36
N ILE A 346 -23.03 10.83 -19.44
CA ILE A 346 -21.84 10.19 -18.87
C ILE A 346 -21.66 8.83 -19.54
N HIS A 347 -20.48 8.54 -20.08
CA HIS A 347 -20.11 7.24 -20.64
C HIS A 347 -19.12 6.55 -19.70
N ALA A 348 -19.51 5.47 -19.04
CA ALA A 348 -18.59 4.63 -18.27
C ALA A 348 -18.15 3.41 -19.09
N ARG A 349 -16.88 2.98 -18.96
CA ARG A 349 -16.34 1.75 -19.55
C ARG A 349 -15.41 1.05 -18.58
N HIS A 350 -15.50 -0.28 -18.48
CA HIS A 350 -14.61 -1.11 -17.66
C HIS A 350 -13.43 -1.65 -18.50
N GLU A 351 -12.22 -1.74 -17.93
CA GLU A 351 -11.00 -2.13 -18.68
C GLU A 351 -10.93 -3.61 -19.10
N SER A 352 -11.82 -4.48 -18.61
CA SER A 352 -11.78 -5.91 -18.91
C SER A 352 -12.37 -6.23 -20.29
N GLY A 353 -11.66 -5.90 -21.38
CA GLY A 353 -12.06 -6.27 -22.74
C GLY A 353 -12.16 -7.78 -22.96
N HIS A 354 -13.29 -8.39 -22.63
CA HIS A 354 -13.63 -9.77 -22.97
C HIS A 354 -14.86 -9.77 -23.88
N ALA A 355 -14.62 -9.86 -25.18
CA ALA A 355 -15.67 -10.15 -26.15
C ALA A 355 -16.03 -11.64 -26.06
N ALA A 356 -17.20 -11.95 -25.50
CA ALA A 356 -17.85 -13.24 -25.74
C ALA A 356 -18.70 -13.09 -27.01
N ALA A 357 -18.23 -13.65 -28.13
CA ALA A 357 -19.00 -13.71 -29.36
C ALA A 357 -20.16 -14.71 -29.20
N VAL A 358 -21.39 -14.22 -29.17
CA VAL A 358 -22.59 -15.02 -29.41
C VAL A 358 -23.11 -14.69 -30.81
N ALA A 359 -22.97 -15.63 -31.73
CA ALA A 359 -23.47 -15.53 -33.09
C ALA A 359 -24.88 -16.12 -33.17
N LEU A 360 -25.88 -15.35 -33.59
CA LEU A 360 -27.15 -15.85 -34.14
C LEU A 360 -27.70 -14.89 -35.22
N PRO A 361 -28.49 -15.40 -36.18
CA PRO A 361 -28.64 -14.80 -37.51
C PRO A 361 -29.74 -13.75 -37.57
N LEU A 362 -29.50 -12.69 -38.34
CA LEU A 362 -30.54 -11.77 -38.80
C LEU A 362 -30.76 -11.93 -40.30
N PRO A 363 -31.97 -11.63 -40.79
CA PRO A 363 -32.09 -11.02 -42.10
C PRO A 363 -32.74 -9.62 -42.02
N PHE A 364 -32.32 -8.79 -42.98
CA PHE A 364 -32.85 -7.48 -43.43
C PHE A 364 -32.21 -6.18 -42.92
N THR A 365 -31.21 -5.75 -43.71
CA THR A 365 -31.07 -4.50 -44.49
C THR A 365 -31.50 -3.13 -43.92
N GLY A 366 -30.54 -2.19 -43.95
CA GLY A 366 -30.78 -0.76 -44.07
C GLY A 366 -29.49 0.05 -43.93
N LEU A 367 -28.99 0.59 -45.05
CA LEU A 367 -27.77 1.41 -45.19
C LEU A 367 -27.82 2.73 -44.38
N ALA A 368 -26.67 3.17 -43.85
CA ALA A 368 -25.98 4.39 -44.33
C ALA A 368 -24.62 4.67 -43.63
N GLU A 369 -23.61 4.85 -44.49
CA GLU A 369 -22.42 5.71 -44.39
C GLU A 369 -21.40 5.54 -43.25
N ALA A 370 -20.33 4.79 -43.57
CA ALA A 370 -19.05 4.84 -42.88
C ALA A 370 -18.17 5.95 -43.48
N VAL A 371 -17.69 6.87 -42.63
CA VAL A 371 -16.57 7.76 -42.94
C VAL A 371 -15.26 7.01 -42.69
N THR A 372 -14.55 6.73 -43.77
CA THR A 372 -13.21 6.14 -43.76
C THR A 372 -12.17 7.21 -43.44
N ILE A 373 -11.42 7.07 -42.34
CA ILE A 373 -10.15 7.78 -42.12
C ILE A 373 -9.02 6.77 -42.26
N ALA A 374 -8.15 7.00 -43.25
CA ALA A 374 -7.06 6.11 -43.65
C ALA A 374 -5.93 6.04 -42.60
N PRO A 375 -5.29 4.88 -42.40
CA PRO A 375 -4.08 4.78 -41.60
C PRO A 375 -2.85 5.21 -42.42
N ARG A 376 -1.97 6.05 -41.85
CA ARG A 376 -0.61 6.26 -42.35
C ARG A 376 0.36 5.24 -41.73
N PRO A 377 1.43 4.85 -42.46
CA PRO A 377 2.18 3.64 -42.21
C PRO A 377 3.22 3.78 -41.08
N PHE A 378 3.39 2.69 -40.33
CA PHE A 378 4.51 2.50 -39.42
C PHE A 378 5.80 2.21 -40.19
N LEU A 379 6.86 2.94 -39.86
CA LEU A 379 8.24 2.62 -40.22
C LEU A 379 8.69 1.38 -39.45
N LEU A 380 8.93 0.28 -40.16
CA LEU A 380 9.69 -0.87 -39.68
C LEU A 380 11.17 -0.48 -39.62
N LEU A 381 11.78 -0.58 -38.44
CA LEU A 381 13.23 -0.61 -38.28
C LEU A 381 13.67 -2.08 -38.25
N ASP A 382 14.48 -2.44 -39.25
CA ASP A 382 15.08 -3.75 -39.40
C ASP A 382 16.01 -4.11 -38.23
N ARG A 383 15.97 -5.38 -37.81
CA ARG A 383 16.98 -5.98 -36.94
C ARG A 383 18.25 -6.24 -37.77
N PRO A 384 19.47 -5.97 -37.24
CA PRO A 384 20.68 -6.46 -37.87
C PRO A 384 20.83 -7.98 -37.65
N PRO A 385 21.43 -8.71 -38.61
CA PRO A 385 21.61 -10.14 -38.53
C PRO A 385 22.71 -10.53 -37.54
N SER A 386 22.63 -11.80 -37.14
CA SER A 386 23.47 -12.55 -36.19
C SER A 386 24.97 -12.42 -36.35
#